data_AF-A0A653LUI3-F1
#
_entry.id   AF-A0A653LUI3-F1
#
_cell.length_a   1.000
_cell.length_b   1.000
_cell.length_c   1.000
_cell.angle_alpha   90.00
_cell.angle_beta   90.00
_cell.angle_gamma   90.00
#
_symmetry.space_group_name_H-M   'P 1'
#
loop_
_entity.id
_entity.type
_entity.pdbx_description
1 polymer ?
#
loop_
_entity_poly.entity_id
_entity_poly.type
_entity_poly.pdbx_seq_one_letter_code
_entity_poly.pdbx_strand_id
1 'polypeptide(L)' 'MNQPTRQVDPAAKGPNVLHESDIGSGEKSPGELETEEMIREIPPLPPSGGKQDKPLS' A
#
# COMPACT_ATOMS: atom_id res chain seq x y z
N MET A 1 -55.38 -1.89 -2.51
CA MET A 1 -54.88 -3.13 -3.12
C MET A 1 -53.77 -3.65 -2.21
N ASN A 2 -53.95 -4.85 -1.66
CA ASN A 2 -53.11 -5.47 -0.64
C ASN A 2 -51.77 -5.89 -1.27
N GLN A 3 -50.65 -5.25 -0.93
CA GLN A 3 -49.34 -5.64 -1.44
C GLN A 3 -48.80 -6.80 -0.58
N PRO A 4 -48.59 -8.00 -1.14
CA PRO A 4 -47.95 -9.07 -0.40
C PRO A 4 -46.49 -8.66 -0.14
N THR A 5 -46.10 -8.61 1.13
CA THR A 5 -44.71 -8.45 1.54
C THR A 5 -43.93 -9.67 1.03
N ARG A 6 -43.24 -9.51 -0.09
CA ARG A 6 -42.36 -10.55 -0.63
C ARG A 6 -41.26 -10.81 0.40
N GLN A 7 -41.33 -11.96 1.05
CA GLN A 7 -40.26 -12.42 1.93
C GLN A 7 -39.01 -12.59 1.08
N VAL A 8 -37.99 -11.76 1.35
CA VAL A 8 -36.70 -11.82 0.64
C VAL A 8 -35.98 -13.06 1.15
N ASP A 9 -35.72 -14.01 0.25
CA ASP A 9 -35.00 -15.24 0.56
C ASP A 9 -33.59 -14.92 1.09
N PRO A 10 -33.23 -15.31 2.33
CA PRO A 10 -31.89 -15.13 2.86
C PRO A 10 -30.81 -15.82 2.04
N ALA A 11 -31.16 -16.89 1.30
CA ALA A 11 -30.25 -17.61 0.41
C ALA A 11 -29.97 -16.85 -0.91
N ALA A 12 -30.75 -15.81 -1.22
CA ALA A 12 -30.45 -14.91 -2.34
C ALA A 12 -29.31 -13.92 -2.04
N LYS A 13 -28.79 -13.90 -0.80
CA LYS A 13 -27.49 -13.28 -0.51
C LYS A 13 -26.41 -14.18 -1.11
N GLY A 14 -26.05 -13.92 -2.36
CA GLY A 14 -24.86 -14.48 -2.99
C GLY A 14 -23.63 -14.31 -2.07
N PRO A 15 -22.58 -15.14 -2.24
CA PRO A 15 -21.40 -15.06 -1.40
C PRO A 15 -20.93 -13.61 -1.35
N ASN A 16 -20.68 -13.09 -0.14
CA ASN A 16 -20.16 -11.74 0.09
C ASN A 16 -19.12 -11.44 -0.99
N VAL A 17 -19.51 -10.65 -1.99
CA VAL A 17 -18.57 -10.10 -2.95
C VAL A 17 -17.76 -9.15 -2.10
N LEU A 18 -16.62 -9.64 -1.61
CA LEU A 18 -15.60 -8.81 -1.02
C LEU A 18 -15.22 -7.86 -2.15
N HIS A 19 -15.82 -6.67 -2.13
CA HIS A 19 -15.37 -5.57 -2.95
C HIS A 19 -13.94 -5.31 -2.51
N GLU A 20 -12.99 -5.90 -3.22
CA GLU A 20 -11.62 -5.47 -3.15
C GLU A 20 -11.65 -4.02 -3.62
N SER A 21 -11.42 -3.10 -2.69
CA SER A 21 -11.20 -1.70 -3.04
C SER A 21 -10.06 -1.69 -4.04
N ASP A 22 -10.30 -1.16 -5.24
CA ASP A 22 -9.26 -0.96 -6.25
C ASP A 22 -8.19 -0.04 -5.66
N ILE A 23 -7.13 -0.66 -5.11
CA ILE A 23 -6.06 0.00 -4.35
C ILE A 23 -5.11 0.72 -5.32
N GLY A 24 -5.63 1.81 -5.90
CA GLY A 24 -4.86 2.84 -6.59
C GLY A 24 -4.55 2.54 -8.05
N SER A 25 -4.47 3.63 -8.84
CA SER A 25 -4.12 3.72 -10.27
C SER A 25 -2.84 2.94 -10.69
N GLY A 26 -2.06 2.43 -9.73
CA GLY A 26 -0.69 1.97 -9.92
C GLY A 26 0.32 3.10 -10.15
N GLU A 27 -0.15 4.36 -10.18
CA GLU A 27 0.69 5.54 -10.32
C GLU A 27 1.29 5.94 -8.96
N LYS A 28 2.59 6.21 -8.96
CA LYS A 28 3.30 6.72 -7.79
C LYS A 28 2.71 8.09 -7.40
N SER A 29 2.49 8.28 -6.12
CA SER A 29 2.13 9.57 -5.56
C SER A 29 3.28 10.58 -5.75
N PRO A 30 2.99 11.89 -5.77
CA PRO A 30 4.02 12.92 -5.82
C PRO A 30 5.11 12.75 -4.74
N GLY A 31 4.73 12.37 -3.52
CA GLY A 31 5.68 12.15 -2.43
C GLY A 31 6.58 10.92 -2.65
N GLU A 32 6.08 9.87 -3.29
CA GLU A 32 6.91 8.72 -3.68
C GLU A 32 7.95 9.11 -4.73
N LEU A 33 7.56 9.92 -5.72
CA LEU A 33 8.48 10.40 -6.75
C LEU A 33 9.57 11.29 -6.15
N GLU A 34 9.21 12.27 -5.31
CA GLU A 34 10.17 13.13 -4.61
C GLU A 34 11.13 12.32 -3.75
N THR A 35 10.63 11.29 -3.06
CA THR A 35 11.45 10.40 -2.23
C THR A 35 12.44 9.60 -3.08
N GLU A 36 12.00 9.07 -4.22
CA GLU A 36 12.89 8.35 -5.15
C GLU A 36 13.98 9.24 -5.72
N GLU A 37 13.69 10.51 -6.02
CA GLU A 37 14.69 11.48 -6.47
C GLU A 37 15.74 11.74 -5.39
N MET A 38 15.32 11.98 -4.14
CA MET A 38 16.24 12.17 -3.02
C MET A 38 17.16 10.96 -2.79
N ILE A 39 16.63 9.74 -2.90
CA ILE A 39 17.43 8.52 -2.69
C ILE A 39 18.53 8.38 -3.76
N ARG A 40 18.27 8.81 -5.00
CA ARG A 40 19.24 8.73 -6.10
C ARG A 40 20.44 9.67 -5.91
N GLU A 41 20.27 10.72 -5.13
CA GLU A 41 21.34 11.67 -4.83
C GLU A 41 22.26 11.20 -3.69
N ILE A 42 21.88 10.16 -2.95
CA ILE A 42 22.69 9.63 -1.84
C ILE A 42 23.98 9.01 -2.43
N PRO A 43 25.18 9.48 -2.01
CA PRO A 43 26.42 8.91 -2.50
C PRO A 43 26.59 7.46 -2.01
N PRO A 44 27.31 6.61 -2.76
CA PRO A 44 27.56 5.24 -2.36
C PRO A 44 28.35 5.20 -1.04
N LEU A 45 28.06 4.17 -0.24
CA LEU A 45 28.82 3.92 0.98
C LEU A 45 30.30 3.65 0.65
N PRO A 46 31.24 4.08 1.51
CA PRO A 46 32.64 3.76 1.33
C PRO A 46 32.84 2.23 1.32
N PRO A 47 33.85 1.71 0.59
CA PRO A 47 34.14 0.29 0.58
C PRO A 47 34.43 -0.18 2.01
N SER A 48 33.67 -1.18 2.48
CA SER A 48 33.85 -1.74 3.81
C SER A 48 35.19 -2.49 3.87
N GLY A 49 36.24 -1.79 4.30
CA GLY A 49 37.61 -2.32 4.37
C GLY A 49 38.62 -1.45 5.12
N GLY A 50 38.18 -0.38 5.79
CA GLY A 50 39.10 0.57 6.44
C GLY A 50 38.50 1.26 7.65
N LYS A 51 38.39 0.53 8.77
CA LYS A 51 38.42 1.01 10.17
C LYS A 51 37.79 2.39 10.45
N GLN A 52 36.57 2.42 10.98
CA GLN A 52 36.16 3.47 11.93
C GLN A 52 35.26 2.90 13.06
N ASP A 53 35.72 1.84 13.72
CA ASP A 53 35.36 1.62 15.12
C ASP A 53 36.24 2.54 15.97
N LYS A 54 35.82 3.79 16.17
CA LYS A 54 36.30 4.58 17.29
C LYS A 54 35.29 4.39 18.44
N PRO A 55 35.64 3.67 19.52
CA PRO A 55 34.83 3.76 20.72
C PRO A 55 34.88 5.21 21.22
N LEU A 56 33.71 5.78 21.49
CA LEU A 56 33.60 7.03 22.24
C LEU A 56 34.33 6.85 23.57
N SER A 57 35.39 7.63 23.77
CA SER A 57 36.02 7.89 25.06
C SER A 57 35.65 9.29 25.52
#